data_AF-A0A6J1B1R7-F1
#
_entry.id   AF-A0A6J1B1R7-F1
#
_cell.length_a   1.000
_cell.length_b   1.000
_cell.length_c   1.000
_cell.angle_alpha   90.00
_cell.angle_beta   90.00
_cell.angle_gamma   90.00
#
_symmetry.space_group_name_H-M   'P 1'
#
loop_
_entity.id
_entity.type
_entity.pdbx_description
1 polymer ?
#
loop_
_entity_poly.entity_id
_entity_poly.type
_entity_poly.pdbx_seq_one_letter_code
_entity_poly.pdbx_strand_id
1 'polypeptide(L)'
;MSQIPVEDQVAMTMNNDEIADATSESNPVDSCSDDFEFFTKIGLTKLQEPSLEHTIIKASFCTGIGDQSELAKKINIVAIHKNSHSSRSREARADSFQVFAKAVADKCGGDANLKYGWYGASRNEICEIVMHGFSWCNTAAGNRYSISLSPAKFAFDSVLSSEADENGLRHVLLCRVILGKQEVLTANSNQFHPTSPEFDSGVDDLSAPRKYIVWSVYMNTHILPSYVISIKTPCLIEGSQGFLEANTIKPNSKWVRFPTLISMLSRFLEPSQIASLNKNYSDFREKKITRKQLIERMKEIAGHQAVAAIVDLFAKKTVPATC
;
A
#
# COMPACT_ATOMS: atom_id res chain seq x y z
N MET A 1 59.65 54.07 -28.64
CA MET A 1 59.86 53.26 -29.87
C MET A 1 58.86 52.10 -29.83
N SER A 2 58.05 51.75 -30.81
CA SER A 2 57.45 52.42 -31.96
C SER A 2 56.55 51.35 -32.60
N GLN A 3 55.38 51.75 -33.09
CA GLN A 3 54.56 51.09 -34.11
C GLN A 3 53.76 49.81 -33.76
N ILE A 4 52.43 49.96 -33.90
CA ILE A 4 51.43 48.96 -34.34
C ILE A 4 51.68 48.72 -35.86
N PRO A 5 51.60 47.52 -36.48
CA PRO A 5 50.28 46.92 -36.84
C PRO A 5 50.14 45.40 -37.13
N VAL A 6 48.88 44.94 -36.96
CA VAL A 6 48.00 44.16 -37.89
C VAL A 6 48.43 42.77 -38.42
N GLU A 7 47.53 41.80 -38.14
CA GLU A 7 47.05 40.60 -38.87
C GLU A 7 48.02 39.68 -39.64
N ASP A 8 47.88 38.36 -39.42
CA ASP A 8 47.51 37.46 -40.53
C ASP A 8 46.87 36.14 -40.05
N GLN A 9 45.92 35.64 -40.83
CA GLN A 9 45.29 34.32 -40.68
C GLN A 9 46.02 33.30 -41.55
N VAL A 10 46.19 32.05 -41.11
CA VAL A 10 46.42 30.91 -42.02
C VAL A 10 45.67 29.67 -41.54
N ALA A 11 45.07 28.99 -42.51
CA ALA A 11 44.12 27.89 -42.40
C ALA A 11 44.75 26.49 -42.34
N MET A 12 43.93 25.55 -41.84
CA MET A 12 43.75 24.13 -42.23
C MET A 12 44.95 23.20 -42.45
N THR A 13 44.97 22.11 -41.68
CA THR A 13 45.17 20.74 -42.20
C THR A 13 44.46 19.71 -41.31
N MET A 14 43.52 18.96 -41.91
CA MET A 14 43.01 17.68 -41.43
C MET A 14 44.00 16.56 -41.79
N ASN A 15 44.14 15.56 -40.91
CA ASN A 15 44.29 14.12 -41.19
C ASN A 15 44.32 13.40 -39.82
N ASN A 16 43.27 12.68 -39.43
CA ASN A 16 42.86 11.30 -39.78
C ASN A 16 43.69 10.17 -39.13
N ASP A 17 42.94 9.36 -38.38
CA ASP A 17 43.11 7.93 -38.08
C ASP A 17 44.15 7.48 -37.04
N GLU A 18 43.65 7.21 -35.82
CA GLU A 18 43.88 5.90 -35.22
C GLU A 18 42.65 5.44 -34.42
N ILE A 19 42.10 4.31 -34.85
CA ILE A 19 40.97 3.59 -34.30
C ILE A 19 41.45 2.79 -33.08
N ALA A 20 40.82 2.99 -31.93
CA ALA A 20 40.82 2.01 -30.84
C ALA A 20 39.37 1.59 -30.57
N ASP A 21 39.06 0.43 -31.13
CA ASP A 21 37.88 -0.38 -30.90
C ASP A 21 37.79 -0.76 -29.41
N ALA A 22 36.77 -0.24 -28.75
CA ALA A 22 36.30 -0.77 -27.48
C ALA A 22 34.80 -0.96 -27.61
N THR A 23 34.44 -2.17 -28.06
CA THR A 23 33.11 -2.75 -27.97
C THR A 23 32.63 -2.67 -26.53
N SER A 24 31.99 -1.54 -26.19
CA SER A 24 31.18 -1.43 -24.99
C SER A 24 29.94 -2.28 -25.25
N GLU A 25 30.02 -3.54 -24.84
CA GLU A 25 28.84 -4.40 -24.69
C GLU A 25 27.85 -3.66 -23.79
N SER A 26 26.90 -2.99 -24.42
CA SER A 26 25.71 -2.48 -23.77
C SER A 26 24.95 -3.71 -23.31
N ASN A 27 25.15 -4.09 -22.06
CA ASN A 27 24.21 -4.95 -21.36
C ASN A 27 22.82 -4.35 -21.58
N PRO A 28 21.85 -5.13 -22.08
CA PRO A 28 20.49 -4.64 -22.19
C PRO A 28 20.08 -4.29 -20.77
N VAL A 29 19.96 -3.00 -20.50
CA VAL A 29 19.27 -2.50 -19.32
C VAL A 29 17.90 -3.16 -19.42
N ASP A 30 17.66 -4.10 -18.52
CA ASP A 30 16.38 -4.73 -18.32
C ASP A 30 15.40 -3.61 -17.99
N SER A 31 14.80 -3.02 -19.03
CA SER A 31 13.73 -2.05 -18.89
C SER A 31 12.47 -2.82 -18.52
N CYS A 32 12.53 -3.54 -17.40
CA CYS A 32 11.36 -3.82 -16.63
C CYS A 32 10.82 -2.44 -16.26
N SER A 33 9.67 -2.09 -16.82
CA SER A 33 8.79 -1.03 -16.29
C SER A 33 8.98 -0.98 -14.78
N ASP A 34 9.53 0.11 -14.24
CA ASP A 34 9.72 0.23 -12.80
C ASP A 34 8.33 0.43 -12.21
N ASP A 35 7.64 -0.68 -11.93
CA ASP A 35 6.27 -0.74 -11.42
C ASP A 35 6.11 0.02 -10.08
N PHE A 36 7.20 0.58 -9.53
CA PHE A 36 7.27 1.36 -8.30
C PHE A 36 7.82 2.78 -8.47
N GLU A 37 7.85 3.33 -9.71
CA GLU A 37 8.33 4.69 -9.98
C GLU A 37 7.63 5.77 -9.13
N PHE A 38 6.37 5.53 -8.75
CA PHE A 38 5.62 6.44 -7.88
C PHE A 38 6.23 6.54 -6.47
N PHE A 39 6.76 5.44 -5.91
CA PHE A 39 7.42 5.44 -4.61
C PHE A 39 8.77 6.15 -4.67
N THR A 40 9.52 5.97 -5.76
CA THR A 40 10.81 6.65 -5.94
C THR A 40 10.62 8.15 -6.18
N LYS A 41 9.58 8.56 -6.92
CA LYS A 41 9.18 9.97 -7.09
C LYS A 41 8.88 10.66 -5.77
N ILE A 42 8.24 9.96 -4.84
CA ILE A 42 8.03 10.47 -3.48
C ILE A 42 9.23 10.20 -2.57
N GLY A 43 10.43 9.92 -3.08
CA GLY A 43 11.66 9.83 -2.29
C GLY A 43 11.77 8.62 -1.36
N LEU A 44 11.01 7.55 -1.61
CA LEU A 44 11.28 6.25 -0.99
C LEU A 44 12.37 5.51 -1.77
N THR A 45 13.18 4.73 -1.06
CA THR A 45 14.26 3.94 -1.67
C THR A 45 13.90 2.47 -1.60
N LYS A 46 13.84 1.79 -2.76
CA LYS A 46 13.67 0.34 -2.81
C LYS A 46 14.89 -0.34 -2.18
N LEU A 47 14.65 -1.21 -1.20
CA LEU A 47 15.72 -1.99 -0.58
C LEU A 47 16.19 -3.08 -1.56
N GLN A 48 17.51 -3.24 -1.66
CA GLN A 48 18.11 -4.31 -2.46
C GLN A 48 17.92 -5.66 -1.76
N GLU A 49 17.60 -6.68 -2.54
CA GLU A 49 17.51 -8.06 -2.08
C GLU A 49 18.72 -8.86 -2.60
N PRO A 50 19.53 -9.50 -1.72
CA PRO A 50 19.43 -9.52 -0.25
C PRO A 50 20.21 -8.37 0.43
N SER A 51 19.60 -7.72 1.42
CA SER A 51 20.27 -6.84 2.39
C SER A 51 19.80 -7.15 3.81
N LEU A 52 20.59 -6.82 4.84
CA LEU A 52 20.23 -7.12 6.24
C LEU A 52 18.88 -6.50 6.63
N GLU A 53 18.69 -5.23 6.28
CA GLU A 53 17.45 -4.50 6.55
C GLU A 53 16.25 -5.12 5.82
N HIS A 54 16.41 -5.45 4.53
CA HIS A 54 15.38 -6.15 3.76
C HIS A 54 14.97 -7.47 4.43
N THR A 55 15.95 -8.29 4.83
CA THR A 55 15.73 -9.60 5.46
C THR A 55 14.97 -9.47 6.79
N ILE A 56 15.32 -8.50 7.64
CA ILE A 56 14.66 -8.29 8.92
C ILE A 56 13.19 -7.87 8.72
N ILE A 57 12.93 -6.91 7.84
CA ILE A 57 11.55 -6.44 7.60
C ILE A 57 10.71 -7.52 6.94
N LYS A 58 11.27 -8.25 5.95
CA LYS A 58 10.63 -9.39 5.30
C LYS A 58 10.25 -10.46 6.33
N ALA A 59 11.19 -10.86 7.19
CA ALA A 59 10.94 -11.85 8.23
C ALA A 59 9.88 -11.38 9.23
N SER A 60 9.97 -10.13 9.72
CA SER A 60 8.98 -9.57 10.65
C SER A 60 7.57 -9.56 10.05
N PHE A 61 7.45 -9.22 8.76
CA PHE A 61 6.16 -9.26 8.07
C PHE A 61 5.65 -10.69 7.96
N CYS A 62 6.46 -11.62 7.46
CA CYS A 62 6.06 -13.04 7.32
C CYS A 62 5.64 -13.66 8.66
N THR A 63 6.38 -13.39 9.75
CA THR A 63 5.98 -13.84 11.10
C THR A 63 4.65 -13.23 11.55
N GLY A 64 4.39 -11.96 11.23
CA GLY A 64 3.14 -11.27 11.56
C GLY A 64 1.94 -11.66 10.68
N ILE A 65 2.20 -12.25 9.52
CA ILE A 65 1.18 -12.89 8.69
C ILE A 65 0.76 -14.23 9.32
N GLY A 66 1.73 -14.98 9.83
CA GLY A 66 1.55 -16.30 10.44
C GLY A 66 1.15 -17.39 9.44
N ASP A 67 1.26 -18.65 9.83
CA ASP A 67 1.01 -19.79 8.92
C ASP A 67 -0.42 -20.34 9.01
N GLN A 68 -1.30 -19.65 9.74
CA GLN A 68 -2.61 -20.18 10.17
C GLN A 68 -3.68 -20.14 9.07
N SER A 69 -3.41 -19.53 7.92
CA SER A 69 -4.36 -19.41 6.80
C SER A 69 -3.74 -19.85 5.49
N GLU A 70 -4.49 -20.58 4.67
CA GLU A 70 -4.10 -20.93 3.29
C GLU A 70 -3.84 -19.70 2.43
N LEU A 71 -4.44 -18.56 2.79
CA LEU A 71 -4.22 -17.28 2.13
C LEU A 71 -2.86 -16.68 2.50
N ALA A 72 -2.43 -16.83 3.76
CA ALA A 72 -1.13 -16.35 4.23
C ALA A 72 0.03 -16.98 3.45
N LYS A 73 -0.06 -18.27 3.15
CA LYS A 73 0.94 -19.03 2.36
C LYS A 73 1.11 -18.53 0.92
N LYS A 74 0.13 -17.79 0.40
CA LYS A 74 0.11 -17.28 -0.99
C LYS A 74 0.49 -15.81 -1.08
N ILE A 75 0.80 -15.16 0.04
CA ILE A 75 1.26 -13.77 0.04
C ILE A 75 2.71 -13.76 -0.43
N ASN A 76 2.97 -13.06 -1.52
CA ASN A 76 4.32 -12.82 -2.01
C ASN A 76 4.70 -11.35 -1.81
N ILE A 77 5.81 -11.10 -1.13
CA ILE A 77 6.38 -9.75 -1.04
C ILE A 77 7.12 -9.46 -2.34
N VAL A 78 6.73 -8.39 -3.03
CA VAL A 78 7.29 -7.99 -4.33
C VAL A 78 8.37 -6.92 -4.16
N ALA A 79 8.19 -6.01 -3.20
CA ALA A 79 9.16 -4.97 -2.92
C ALA A 79 9.02 -4.43 -1.49
N ILE A 80 10.13 -3.98 -0.92
CA ILE A 80 10.18 -3.22 0.33
C ILE A 80 10.84 -1.88 0.04
N HIS A 81 10.15 -0.79 0.34
CA HIS A 81 10.65 0.57 0.18
C HIS A 81 10.87 1.20 1.55
N LYS A 82 12.02 1.84 1.73
CA LYS A 82 12.39 2.56 2.94
C LYS A 82 12.07 4.04 2.81
N ASN A 83 11.48 4.60 3.87
CA ASN A 83 11.37 6.04 4.04
C ASN A 83 12.65 6.57 4.68
N SER A 84 13.56 7.10 3.86
CA SER A 84 14.83 7.65 4.31
C SER A 84 14.70 9.06 4.93
N HIS A 85 13.49 9.61 5.01
CA HIS A 85 13.21 10.95 5.52
C HIS A 85 14.06 12.07 4.87
N SER A 86 14.40 11.92 3.59
CA SER A 86 15.43 12.72 2.89
C SER A 86 15.04 14.18 2.62
N SER A 87 13.77 14.54 2.70
CA SER A 87 13.33 15.94 2.54
C SER A 87 13.32 16.68 3.87
N ARG A 88 13.55 18.00 3.86
CA ARG A 88 13.55 18.84 5.09
C ARG A 88 12.29 18.67 5.94
N SER A 89 11.13 18.61 5.31
CA SER A 89 9.86 18.41 6.03
C SER A 89 9.76 17.02 6.66
N ARG A 90 10.32 15.98 6.02
CA ARG A 90 10.32 14.61 6.57
C ARG A 90 11.35 14.42 7.67
N GLU A 91 12.53 15.03 7.51
CA GLU A 91 13.57 15.14 8.53
C GLU A 91 12.98 15.80 9.78
N ALA A 92 12.33 16.96 9.64
CA ALA A 92 11.67 17.64 10.75
C ALA A 92 10.56 16.81 11.43
N ARG A 93 9.78 16.03 10.68
CA ARG A 93 8.80 15.09 11.26
C ARG A 93 9.48 13.97 12.04
N ALA A 94 10.58 13.41 11.53
CA ALA A 94 11.34 12.38 12.22
C ALA A 94 11.97 12.93 13.51
N ASP A 95 12.55 14.14 13.47
CA ASP A 95 13.11 14.81 14.64
C ASP A 95 12.03 15.12 15.68
N SER A 96 10.88 15.64 15.23
CA SER A 96 9.74 15.88 16.10
C SER A 96 9.27 14.59 16.78
N PHE A 97 9.19 13.47 16.05
CA PHE A 97 8.85 12.17 16.63
C PHE A 97 9.85 11.77 17.73
N GLN A 98 11.15 12.01 17.55
CA GLN A 98 12.15 11.72 18.61
C GLN A 98 11.95 12.58 19.85
N VAL A 99 11.61 13.87 19.68
CA VAL A 99 11.29 14.77 20.79
C VAL A 99 10.09 14.26 21.59
N PHE A 100 9.01 13.86 20.91
CA PHE A 100 7.83 13.30 21.58
C PHE A 100 8.12 11.96 22.23
N ALA A 101 8.92 11.09 21.60
CA ALA A 101 9.33 9.82 22.20
C ALA A 101 10.06 10.05 23.52
N LYS A 102 10.99 11.01 23.56
CA LYS A 102 11.69 11.37 24.79
C LYS A 102 10.74 11.92 25.85
N ALA A 103 9.84 12.85 25.49
CA ALA A 103 8.89 13.43 26.43
C ALA A 103 7.95 12.38 27.05
N VAL A 104 7.48 11.41 26.25
CA VAL A 104 6.66 10.29 26.75
C VAL A 104 7.49 9.35 27.63
N ALA A 105 8.73 9.04 27.25
CA ALA A 105 9.63 8.26 28.11
C ALA A 105 9.83 8.91 29.47
N ASP A 106 10.12 10.22 29.51
CA ASP A 106 10.31 10.97 30.76
C ASP A 106 9.05 10.93 31.65
N LYS A 107 7.86 11.02 31.03
CA LYS A 107 6.56 10.88 31.71
C LYS A 107 6.29 9.46 32.22
N CYS A 108 6.75 8.43 31.50
CA CYS A 108 6.41 7.02 31.74
C CYS A 108 7.50 6.22 32.46
N GLY A 109 8.41 6.87 33.19
CA GLY A 109 9.45 6.19 33.98
C GLY A 109 10.64 5.70 33.17
N GLY A 110 10.93 6.34 32.03
CA GLY A 110 12.10 6.11 31.18
C GLY A 110 11.83 5.28 29.92
N ASP A 111 10.60 4.79 29.70
CA ASP A 111 10.24 4.02 28.49
C ASP A 111 9.02 4.64 27.79
N ALA A 112 9.19 5.02 26.53
CA ALA A 112 8.12 5.53 25.69
C ALA A 112 7.18 4.44 25.15
N ASN A 113 7.47 3.17 25.44
CA ASN A 113 6.78 2.00 24.91
C ASN A 113 6.74 2.06 23.37
N LEU A 114 7.93 2.23 22.76
CA LEU A 114 8.08 2.29 21.31
C LEU A 114 7.85 0.91 20.69
N LYS A 115 6.90 0.83 19.76
CA LYS A 115 6.56 -0.40 19.03
C LYS A 115 6.50 -0.15 17.53
N TYR A 116 6.48 -1.25 16.78
CA TYR A 116 6.13 -1.23 15.37
C TYR A 116 4.66 -1.59 15.18
N GLY A 117 4.00 -0.90 14.27
CA GLY A 117 2.62 -1.14 13.88
C GLY A 117 2.45 -1.10 12.36
N TRP A 118 1.59 -1.98 11.85
CA TRP A 118 1.20 -2.07 10.45
C TRP A 118 -0.05 -1.24 10.20
N TYR A 119 -0.08 -0.55 9.07
CA TYR A 119 -1.22 0.24 8.62
C TYR A 119 -1.53 -0.12 7.16
N GLY A 120 -2.70 -0.70 6.94
CA GLY A 120 -3.19 -1.07 5.62
C GLY A 120 -4.17 -0.04 5.08
N ALA A 121 -3.87 0.49 3.90
CA ALA A 121 -4.67 1.51 3.21
C ALA A 121 -4.49 1.38 1.69
N SER A 122 -5.09 2.31 0.94
CA SER A 122 -4.83 2.43 -0.50
C SER A 122 -3.41 2.92 -0.76
N ARG A 123 -2.87 2.61 -1.96
CA ARG A 123 -1.56 3.11 -2.40
C ARG A 123 -1.46 4.63 -2.34
N ASN A 124 -2.50 5.32 -2.78
CA ASN A 124 -2.54 6.79 -2.82
C ASN A 124 -2.51 7.36 -1.40
N GLU A 125 -3.29 6.80 -0.47
CA GLU A 125 -3.29 7.22 0.93
C GLU A 125 -1.92 7.00 1.59
N ILE A 126 -1.26 5.87 1.34
CA ILE A 126 0.11 5.64 1.83
C ILE A 126 1.09 6.68 1.28
N CYS A 127 0.97 7.05 0.00
CA CYS A 127 1.81 8.08 -0.61
C CYS A 127 1.59 9.44 0.05
N GLU A 128 0.34 9.85 0.25
CA GLU A 128 -0.04 11.08 0.94
C GLU A 128 0.52 11.09 2.38
N ILE A 129 0.40 9.98 3.11
CA ILE A 129 0.95 9.84 4.47
C ILE A 129 2.47 10.04 4.48
N VAL A 130 3.18 9.43 3.54
CA VAL A 130 4.64 9.57 3.43
C VAL A 130 5.04 11.01 3.09
N MET A 131 4.30 11.67 2.21
CA MET A 131 4.59 13.04 1.77
C MET A 131 4.22 14.08 2.83
N HIS A 132 3.02 14.01 3.38
CA HIS A 132 2.41 15.09 4.16
C HIS A 132 2.19 14.73 5.63
N GLY A 133 2.33 13.45 6.01
CA GLY A 133 1.95 12.95 7.33
C GLY A 133 0.53 12.39 7.32
N PHE A 134 0.12 11.79 8.44
CA PHE A 134 -1.25 11.34 8.60
C PHE A 134 -2.19 12.54 8.54
N SER A 135 -3.17 12.47 7.66
CA SER A 135 -4.18 13.50 7.50
C SER A 135 -5.56 12.93 7.80
N TRP A 136 -6.44 13.80 8.23
CA TRP A 136 -7.85 13.49 8.35
C TRP A 136 -8.46 13.34 6.96
N CYS A 137 -8.60 12.11 6.47
CA CYS A 137 -9.46 11.81 5.33
C CYS A 137 -10.78 11.24 5.86
N ASN A 138 -11.91 11.85 5.49
CA ASN A 138 -13.26 11.36 5.81
C ASN A 138 -13.49 9.99 5.15
N THR A 139 -12.95 8.91 5.70
CA THR A 139 -13.28 7.56 5.29
C THR A 139 -14.55 7.14 6.03
N ALA A 140 -15.58 6.88 5.25
CA ALA A 140 -16.94 6.57 5.69
C ALA A 140 -17.02 5.18 6.36
N ALA A 141 -16.43 4.99 7.54
CA ALA A 141 -16.69 3.83 8.40
C ALA A 141 -16.12 4.01 9.82
N GLY A 142 -16.99 4.21 10.81
CA GLY A 142 -16.79 3.76 12.20
C GLY A 142 -15.81 4.54 13.10
N ASN A 143 -14.55 4.73 12.71
CA ASN A 143 -13.50 5.28 13.59
C ASN A 143 -13.24 6.75 13.29
N ARG A 144 -14.14 7.60 13.77
CA ARG A 144 -14.18 9.02 13.43
C ARG A 144 -13.10 9.91 14.05
N TYR A 145 -12.14 9.40 14.84
CA TYR A 145 -11.20 10.27 15.56
C TYR A 145 -9.82 9.66 15.85
N SER A 146 -9.47 8.54 15.24
CA SER A 146 -8.21 7.84 15.55
C SER A 146 -7.67 7.04 14.37
N ILE A 147 -6.35 6.85 14.39
CA ILE A 147 -5.63 5.94 13.50
C ILE A 147 -5.49 4.61 14.24
N SER A 148 -5.89 3.52 13.59
CA SER A 148 -5.71 2.16 14.10
C SER A 148 -4.56 1.49 13.36
N LEU A 149 -3.59 0.96 14.09
CA LEU A 149 -2.49 0.15 13.55
C LEU A 149 -2.56 -1.27 14.11
N SER A 150 -2.27 -2.27 13.29
CA SER A 150 -2.13 -3.65 13.73
C SER A 150 -0.74 -3.87 14.35
N PRO A 151 -0.61 -4.47 15.53
CA PRO A 151 0.69 -4.82 16.10
C PRO A 151 1.53 -5.70 15.18
N ALA A 152 2.84 -5.73 15.40
CA ALA A 152 3.78 -6.47 14.55
C ALA A 152 3.38 -7.93 14.26
N LYS A 153 2.74 -8.61 15.24
CA LYS A 153 2.26 -10.00 15.16
C LYS A 153 0.98 -10.21 14.35
N PHE A 154 0.31 -9.13 13.95
CA PHE A 154 -1.00 -9.16 13.28
C PHE A 154 -0.95 -8.41 11.94
N ALA A 155 0.16 -8.54 11.21
CA ALA A 155 0.34 -7.91 9.89
C ALA A 155 -0.78 -8.29 8.91
N PHE A 156 -1.35 -9.50 9.06
CA PHE A 156 -2.41 -10.00 8.19
C PHE A 156 -3.67 -9.13 8.25
N ASP A 157 -4.02 -8.56 9.41
CA ASP A 157 -5.17 -7.66 9.54
C ASP A 157 -5.01 -6.41 8.67
N SER A 158 -3.78 -5.86 8.61
CA SER A 158 -3.46 -4.72 7.74
C SER A 158 -3.43 -5.10 6.26
N VAL A 159 -3.07 -6.35 5.93
CA VAL A 159 -3.22 -6.84 4.55
C VAL A 159 -4.68 -6.86 4.15
N LEU A 160 -5.57 -7.32 5.03
CA LEU A 160 -7.00 -7.36 4.77
C LEU A 160 -7.63 -5.96 4.66
N SER A 161 -7.13 -4.98 5.42
CA SER A 161 -7.61 -3.60 5.36
C SER A 161 -7.05 -2.78 4.20
N SER A 162 -5.96 -3.23 3.57
CA SER A 162 -5.39 -2.55 2.40
C SER A 162 -6.30 -2.62 1.18
N GLU A 163 -6.03 -1.80 0.17
CA GLU A 163 -6.70 -1.88 -1.13
C GLU A 163 -5.70 -2.31 -2.20
N ALA A 164 -6.16 -3.10 -3.18
CA ALA A 164 -5.33 -3.49 -4.31
C ALA A 164 -5.30 -2.34 -5.34
N ASP A 165 -4.13 -2.01 -5.86
CA ASP A 165 -3.93 -1.03 -6.92
C ASP A 165 -4.31 -1.60 -8.30
N GLU A 166 -4.13 -0.80 -9.35
CA GLU A 166 -4.40 -1.19 -10.75
C GLU A 166 -3.62 -2.44 -11.19
N ASN A 167 -2.45 -2.69 -10.61
CA ASN A 167 -1.60 -3.85 -10.89
C ASN A 167 -1.98 -5.07 -10.02
N GLY A 168 -2.98 -4.92 -9.15
CA GLY A 168 -3.42 -5.93 -8.21
C GLY A 168 -2.46 -6.12 -7.03
N LEU A 169 -1.56 -5.16 -6.79
CA LEU A 169 -0.68 -5.14 -5.64
C LEU A 169 -1.37 -4.45 -4.47
N ARG A 170 -1.17 -4.98 -3.27
CA ARG A 170 -1.56 -4.33 -2.02
C ARG A 170 -0.33 -3.72 -1.40
N HIS A 171 -0.51 -2.60 -0.70
CA HIS A 171 0.58 -1.92 -0.01
C HIS A 171 0.24 -1.79 1.46
N VAL A 172 1.22 -2.06 2.32
CA VAL A 172 1.10 -1.94 3.78
C VAL A 172 2.23 -1.08 4.29
N LEU A 173 1.90 -0.13 5.16
CA LEU A 173 2.84 0.80 5.76
C LEU A 173 3.28 0.29 7.15
N LEU A 174 4.59 0.13 7.35
CA LEU A 174 5.19 -0.12 8.65
C LEU A 174 5.55 1.20 9.32
N CYS A 175 5.02 1.43 10.52
CA CYS A 175 5.26 2.63 11.31
C CYS A 175 5.94 2.30 12.64
N ARG A 176 6.77 3.22 13.12
CA ARG A 176 7.12 3.29 14.55
C ARG A 176 6.02 4.05 15.28
N VAL A 177 5.63 3.56 16.45
CA VAL A 177 4.51 4.10 17.23
C VAL A 177 4.96 4.31 18.67
N ILE A 178 4.73 5.50 19.21
CA ILE A 178 4.88 5.81 20.64
C ILE A 178 3.57 5.43 21.31
N LEU A 179 3.58 4.39 22.15
CA LEU A 179 2.37 3.95 22.85
C LEU A 179 2.25 4.52 24.27
N GLY A 180 3.37 4.87 24.91
CA GLY A 180 3.40 5.35 26.30
C GLY A 180 2.55 4.48 27.24
N LYS A 181 1.83 5.14 28.14
CA LYS A 181 0.82 4.52 28.99
C LYS A 181 -0.48 4.32 28.20
N GLN A 182 -0.94 3.08 28.15
CA GLN A 182 -2.07 2.68 27.30
C GLN A 182 -3.37 2.60 28.10
N GLU A 183 -4.49 2.97 27.50
CA GLU A 183 -5.84 2.71 28.05
C GLU A 183 -6.64 1.78 27.14
N VAL A 184 -7.59 1.05 27.73
CA VAL A 184 -8.47 0.16 26.97
C VAL A 184 -9.63 0.96 26.39
N LEU A 185 -9.80 0.89 25.07
CA LEU A 185 -10.93 1.49 24.37
C LEU A 185 -12.06 0.46 24.18
N THR A 186 -13.25 0.83 24.64
CA THR A 186 -14.46 0.04 24.37
C THR A 186 -14.97 0.31 22.95
N ALA A 187 -15.51 -0.72 22.30
CA ALA A 187 -15.87 -0.69 20.87
C ALA A 187 -16.87 0.40 20.43
N ASN A 188 -17.54 1.08 21.38
CA ASN A 188 -18.54 2.12 21.13
C ASN A 188 -18.08 3.53 21.58
N SER A 189 -16.80 3.70 21.90
CA SER A 189 -16.29 4.99 22.38
C SER A 189 -16.15 6.00 21.24
N ASN A 190 -16.83 7.15 21.34
CA ASN A 190 -16.66 8.31 20.44
C ASN A 190 -15.47 9.20 20.85
N GLN A 191 -14.50 8.62 21.56
CA GLN A 191 -13.41 9.34 22.18
C GLN A 191 -12.35 9.75 21.15
N PHE A 192 -11.91 11.01 21.23
CA PHE A 192 -10.99 11.64 20.29
C PHE A 192 -9.68 12.15 20.92
N HIS A 193 -9.52 11.95 22.23
CA HIS A 193 -8.33 12.22 23.03
C HIS A 193 -8.32 11.25 24.22
N PRO A 194 -7.19 11.05 24.94
CA PRO A 194 -7.16 10.16 26.10
C PRO A 194 -8.19 10.55 27.18
N THR A 195 -8.69 9.60 27.98
CA THR A 195 -9.68 9.91 29.03
C THR A 195 -9.10 10.80 30.14
N SER A 196 -7.79 10.76 30.30
CA SER A 196 -7.06 11.47 31.35
C SER A 196 -5.59 11.69 30.91
N PRO A 197 -4.92 12.77 31.35
CA PRO A 197 -3.61 13.16 30.83
C PRO A 197 -2.49 12.16 31.11
N GLU A 198 -2.68 11.16 31.97
CA GLU A 198 -1.72 10.09 32.17
C GLU A 198 -1.60 9.14 30.98
N PHE A 199 -2.61 9.02 30.13
CA PHE A 199 -2.62 8.10 29.00
C PHE A 199 -2.10 8.76 27.71
N ASP A 200 -1.49 7.96 26.85
CA ASP A 200 -0.81 8.40 25.62
C ASP A 200 -1.37 7.71 24.36
N SER A 201 -1.82 6.45 24.48
CA SER A 201 -2.49 5.73 23.39
C SER A 201 -3.60 4.80 23.89
N GLY A 202 -4.43 4.31 22.97
CA GLY A 202 -5.47 3.31 23.22
C GLY A 202 -5.10 1.93 22.71
N VAL A 203 -5.66 0.89 23.34
CA VAL A 203 -5.63 -0.50 22.89
C VAL A 203 -6.99 -1.17 23.04
N ASP A 204 -7.21 -2.26 22.32
CA ASP A 204 -8.38 -3.12 22.50
C ASP A 204 -8.23 -4.08 23.70
N ASP A 205 -7.01 -4.54 23.99
CA ASP A 205 -6.69 -5.36 25.16
C ASP A 205 -5.28 -5.03 25.68
N LEU A 206 -5.10 -4.92 27.00
CA LEU A 206 -3.79 -4.58 27.59
C LEU A 206 -2.79 -5.75 27.57
N SER A 207 -3.28 -6.98 27.62
CA SER A 207 -2.45 -8.19 27.69
C SER A 207 -2.08 -8.72 26.31
N ALA A 208 -3.01 -8.67 25.38
CA ALA A 208 -2.88 -9.18 24.02
C ALA A 208 -3.49 -8.19 23.02
N PRO A 209 -2.89 -6.99 22.86
CA PRO A 209 -3.42 -5.97 21.97
C PRO A 209 -3.45 -6.50 20.53
N ARG A 210 -4.57 -6.30 19.85
CA ARG A 210 -4.75 -6.57 18.42
C ARG A 210 -4.85 -5.27 17.61
N LYS A 211 -5.08 -4.14 18.28
CA LYS A 211 -5.10 -2.80 17.69
C LYS A 211 -4.40 -1.79 18.59
N TYR A 212 -3.46 -1.06 18.02
CA TYR A 212 -2.96 0.19 18.59
C TYR A 212 -3.79 1.33 18.06
N ILE A 213 -4.30 2.17 18.96
CA ILE A 213 -5.18 3.29 18.61
C ILE A 213 -4.47 4.58 19.01
N VAL A 214 -4.18 5.40 18.02
CA VAL A 214 -3.57 6.72 18.22
C VAL A 214 -4.61 7.76 17.85
N TRP A 215 -4.97 8.63 18.79
CA TRP A 215 -5.92 9.70 18.53
C TRP A 215 -5.40 10.69 17.50
N SER A 216 -6.31 11.34 16.77
CA SER A 216 -5.97 12.29 15.71
C SER A 216 -5.09 13.44 16.18
N VAL A 217 -5.24 13.87 17.44
CA VAL A 217 -4.39 14.91 18.05
C VAL A 217 -2.92 14.52 18.16
N TYR A 218 -2.60 13.21 18.10
CA TYR A 218 -1.25 12.66 18.23
C TYR A 218 -0.75 11.94 16.98
N MET A 219 -1.57 11.81 15.92
CA MET A 219 -1.23 10.97 14.76
C MET A 219 0.09 11.38 14.07
N ASN A 220 0.43 12.66 14.04
CA ASN A 220 1.64 13.17 13.39
C ASN A 220 2.86 13.30 14.32
N THR A 221 2.65 13.11 15.62
CA THR A 221 3.71 13.20 16.64
C THR A 221 4.09 11.83 17.19
N HIS A 222 3.13 10.89 17.21
CA HIS A 222 3.26 9.55 17.79
C HIS A 222 3.35 8.43 16.77
N ILE A 223 3.26 8.72 15.48
CA ILE A 223 3.41 7.74 14.40
C ILE A 223 4.46 8.23 13.40
N LEU A 224 5.45 7.39 13.12
CA LEU A 224 6.48 7.66 12.12
C LEU A 224 6.49 6.57 11.02
N PRO A 225 6.02 6.90 9.80
CA PRO A 225 6.09 6.02 8.63
C PRO A 225 7.54 5.64 8.30
N SER A 226 7.87 4.35 8.31
CA SER A 226 9.25 3.85 8.15
C SER A 226 9.47 3.04 6.87
N TYR A 227 8.55 2.12 6.53
CA TYR A 227 8.69 1.27 5.34
C TYR A 227 7.35 1.03 4.65
N VAL A 228 7.36 0.86 3.33
CA VAL A 228 6.20 0.40 2.55
C VAL A 228 6.49 -0.98 1.98
N ILE A 229 5.63 -1.94 2.28
CA ILE A 229 5.73 -3.32 1.84
C ILE A 229 4.68 -3.50 0.74
N SER A 230 5.13 -3.84 -0.45
CA SER A 230 4.26 -4.13 -1.60
C SER A 230 4.14 -5.63 -1.77
N ILE A 231 2.90 -6.11 -1.73
CA ILE A 231 2.58 -7.54 -1.74
C ILE A 231 1.65 -7.88 -2.89
N LYS A 232 1.87 -9.05 -3.46
CA LYS A 232 0.96 -9.69 -4.39
C LYS A 232 0.16 -10.72 -3.60
N THR A 233 -1.15 -10.57 -3.62
CA THR A 233 -2.08 -11.50 -2.96
C THR A 233 -3.04 -12.10 -3.98
N PRO A 234 -3.55 -13.33 -3.78
CA PRO A 234 -4.71 -13.82 -4.50
C PRO A 234 -5.85 -12.81 -4.45
N CYS A 235 -6.70 -12.79 -5.47
CA CYS A 235 -7.87 -11.89 -5.48
C CYS A 235 -8.74 -12.18 -4.26
N LEU A 236 -8.89 -11.19 -3.38
CA LEU A 236 -9.72 -11.27 -2.18
C LEU A 236 -11.11 -10.72 -2.51
N ILE A 237 -12.16 -11.44 -2.13
CA ILE A 237 -13.54 -11.01 -2.25
C ILE A 237 -14.09 -10.87 -0.84
N GLU A 238 -14.63 -9.70 -0.54
CA GLU A 238 -15.36 -9.46 0.69
C GLU A 238 -16.63 -10.35 0.73
N GLY A 239 -16.69 -11.26 1.69
CA GLY A 239 -17.81 -12.14 1.97
C GLY A 239 -18.50 -11.76 3.28
N SER A 240 -19.67 -12.36 3.52
CA SER A 240 -20.46 -12.13 4.74
C SER A 240 -19.80 -12.58 6.05
N GLN A 241 -18.66 -13.28 5.98
CA GLN A 241 -17.86 -13.74 7.12
C GLN A 241 -16.38 -13.28 7.04
N GLY A 242 -16.06 -12.29 6.20
CA GLY A 242 -14.70 -11.80 5.97
C GLY A 242 -14.21 -11.99 4.53
N PHE A 243 -12.93 -11.73 4.27
CA PHE A 243 -12.34 -11.87 2.94
C PHE A 243 -12.13 -13.35 2.56
N LEU A 244 -12.71 -13.74 1.43
CA LEU A 244 -12.52 -15.06 0.82
C LEU A 244 -11.59 -14.93 -0.38
N GLU A 245 -10.71 -15.90 -0.59
CA GLU A 245 -10.05 -16.04 -1.88
C GLU A 245 -11.09 -16.28 -2.98
N ALA A 246 -10.96 -15.56 -4.10
CA ALA A 246 -11.82 -15.74 -5.26
C ALA A 246 -11.82 -17.17 -5.80
N ASN A 247 -10.76 -17.94 -5.54
CA ASN A 247 -10.61 -19.33 -5.97
C ASN A 247 -11.29 -20.35 -5.03
N THR A 248 -11.66 -19.99 -3.79
CA THR A 248 -12.25 -20.94 -2.80
C THR A 248 -13.77 -20.93 -2.82
N ILE A 249 -14.40 -19.98 -3.52
CA ILE A 249 -15.82 -20.06 -3.83
C ILE A 249 -15.98 -21.09 -4.93
N LYS A 250 -16.16 -22.36 -4.57
CA LYS A 250 -16.75 -23.35 -5.49
C LYS A 250 -18.06 -22.75 -6.00
N PRO A 251 -18.18 -22.43 -7.29
CA PRO A 251 -19.42 -21.90 -7.81
C PRO A 251 -20.37 -23.09 -7.88
N ASN A 252 -21.31 -23.20 -6.94
CA ASN A 252 -22.48 -24.05 -7.15
C ASN A 252 -23.40 -23.50 -8.27
N SER A 253 -22.95 -22.50 -9.05
CA SER A 253 -23.62 -22.05 -10.27
C SER A 253 -22.60 -21.58 -11.30
N LYS A 254 -22.88 -21.81 -12.59
CA LYS A 254 -22.08 -21.49 -13.79
C LYS A 254 -21.74 -19.99 -14.00
N TRP A 255 -21.84 -19.14 -12.98
CA TRP A 255 -21.79 -17.69 -13.13
C TRP A 255 -21.00 -16.98 -12.02
N VAL A 256 -20.16 -16.04 -12.42
CA VAL A 256 -19.32 -15.21 -11.54
C VAL A 256 -20.19 -14.26 -10.72
N ARG A 257 -19.93 -14.08 -9.41
CA ARG A 257 -20.69 -13.11 -8.61
C ARG A 257 -20.44 -11.68 -9.13
N PHE A 258 -21.48 -10.84 -9.17
CA PHE A 258 -21.36 -9.46 -9.67
C PHE A 258 -20.24 -8.63 -9.02
N PRO A 259 -20.04 -8.65 -7.69
CA PRO A 259 -18.90 -7.97 -7.07
C PRO A 259 -17.54 -8.40 -7.63
N THR A 260 -17.39 -9.71 -7.91
CA THR A 260 -16.18 -10.29 -8.48
C THR A 260 -15.96 -9.82 -9.91
N LEU A 261 -17.04 -9.81 -10.71
CA LEU A 261 -16.99 -9.31 -12.07
C LEU A 261 -16.61 -7.81 -12.10
N ILE A 262 -17.20 -7.00 -11.21
CA ILE A 262 -16.91 -5.56 -11.07
C ILE A 262 -15.44 -5.31 -10.74
N SER A 263 -14.90 -6.01 -9.75
CA SER A 263 -13.50 -5.85 -9.31
C SER A 263 -12.49 -6.29 -10.37
N MET A 264 -12.84 -7.26 -11.21
CA MET A 264 -11.98 -7.69 -12.32
C MET A 264 -12.05 -6.71 -13.48
N LEU A 265 -13.24 -6.21 -13.81
CA LEU A 265 -13.41 -5.19 -14.85
C LEU A 265 -12.76 -3.87 -14.46
N SER A 266 -12.82 -3.46 -13.19
CA SER A 266 -12.26 -2.19 -12.73
C SER A 266 -10.75 -2.02 -12.98
N ARG A 267 -10.02 -3.11 -13.23
CA ARG A 267 -8.59 -3.08 -13.58
C ARG A 267 -8.32 -2.55 -14.99
N PHE A 268 -9.35 -2.53 -15.84
CA PHE A 268 -9.24 -2.20 -17.26
C PHE A 268 -10.14 -1.02 -17.66
N LEU A 269 -10.74 -0.33 -16.68
CA LEU A 269 -11.73 0.72 -16.90
C LEU A 269 -11.26 2.05 -16.30
N GLU A 270 -11.72 3.14 -16.88
CA GLU A 270 -11.48 4.48 -16.36
C GLU A 270 -12.29 4.74 -15.07
N PRO A 271 -11.86 5.67 -14.19
CA PRO A 271 -12.56 5.98 -12.94
C PRO A 271 -14.07 6.31 -13.13
N SER A 272 -14.42 6.97 -14.23
CA SER A 272 -15.80 7.31 -14.61
C SER A 272 -16.66 6.08 -14.90
N GLN A 273 -16.08 5.09 -15.58
CA GLN A 273 -16.68 3.80 -15.90
C GLN A 273 -16.82 2.93 -14.65
N ILE A 274 -15.81 2.92 -13.77
CA ILE A 274 -15.84 2.21 -12.49
C ILE A 274 -16.94 2.77 -11.59
N ALA A 275 -17.04 4.09 -11.47
CA ALA A 275 -18.11 4.75 -10.69
C ALA A 275 -19.50 4.38 -11.23
N SER A 276 -19.64 4.34 -12.56
CA SER A 276 -20.87 3.90 -13.22
C SER A 276 -21.19 2.43 -12.95
N LEU A 277 -20.18 1.55 -12.94
CA LEU A 277 -20.34 0.13 -12.63
C LEU A 277 -20.82 -0.08 -11.18
N ASN A 278 -20.19 0.62 -10.23
CA ASN A 278 -20.54 0.56 -8.81
C ASN A 278 -21.94 1.12 -8.54
N LYS A 279 -22.32 2.22 -9.20
CA LYS A 279 -23.67 2.78 -9.14
C LYS A 279 -24.72 1.77 -9.61
N ASN A 280 -24.49 1.16 -10.78
CA ASN A 280 -25.39 0.13 -11.30
C ASN A 280 -25.51 -1.08 -10.37
N TYR A 281 -24.42 -1.45 -9.68
CA TYR A 281 -24.47 -2.52 -8.68
C TYR A 281 -25.27 -2.14 -7.43
N SER A 282 -25.16 -0.89 -6.94
CA SER A 282 -26.01 -0.38 -5.86
C SER A 282 -27.48 -0.40 -6.26
N ASP A 283 -27.79 0.09 -7.47
CA ASP A 283 -29.16 0.07 -8.00
C ASP A 283 -29.73 -1.36 -8.08
N PHE A 284 -28.91 -2.35 -8.40
CA PHE A 284 -29.32 -3.77 -8.37
C PHE A 284 -29.57 -4.27 -6.94
N ARG A 285 -28.73 -3.91 -5.97
CA ARG A 285 -28.91 -4.26 -4.55
C ARG A 285 -30.17 -3.63 -3.97
N GLU A 286 -30.49 -2.42 -4.39
CA GLU A 286 -31.70 -1.68 -4.05
C GLU A 286 -32.93 -2.11 -4.86
N LYS A 287 -32.81 -3.16 -5.70
CA LYS A 287 -33.88 -3.71 -6.56
C LYS A 287 -34.45 -2.72 -7.59
N LYS A 288 -33.74 -1.63 -7.88
CA LYS A 288 -34.11 -0.65 -8.91
C LYS A 288 -33.90 -1.18 -10.34
N ILE A 289 -32.95 -2.10 -10.52
CA ILE A 289 -32.68 -2.76 -11.79
C ILE A 289 -32.66 -4.27 -11.66
N THR A 290 -32.99 -4.96 -12.76
CA THR A 290 -32.95 -6.41 -12.84
C THR A 290 -31.53 -6.93 -13.10
N ARG A 291 -31.33 -8.22 -12.81
CA ARG A 291 -30.09 -8.94 -13.12
C ARG A 291 -29.69 -8.82 -14.60
N LYS A 292 -30.66 -8.92 -15.52
CA LYS A 292 -30.41 -8.81 -16.97
C LYS A 292 -29.95 -7.40 -17.35
N GLN A 293 -30.61 -6.37 -16.79
CA GLN A 293 -30.22 -4.97 -17.02
C GLN A 293 -28.83 -4.67 -16.47
N LEU A 294 -28.45 -5.22 -15.31
CA LEU A 294 -27.09 -5.07 -14.78
C LEU A 294 -26.05 -5.67 -15.72
N ILE A 295 -26.29 -6.86 -16.27
CA ILE A 295 -25.37 -7.54 -17.19
C ILE A 295 -25.19 -6.73 -18.49
N GLU A 296 -26.28 -6.23 -19.07
CA GLU A 296 -26.20 -5.44 -20.30
C GLU A 296 -25.47 -4.12 -20.06
N ARG A 297 -25.78 -3.39 -18.98
CA ARG A 297 -25.03 -2.18 -18.62
C ARG A 297 -23.55 -2.44 -18.35
N MET A 298 -23.22 -3.59 -17.76
CA MET A 298 -21.81 -3.98 -17.59
C MET A 298 -21.10 -4.24 -18.93
N LYS A 299 -21.78 -4.86 -19.90
CA LYS A 299 -21.24 -5.07 -21.25
C LYS A 299 -21.11 -3.76 -22.03
N GLU A 300 -22.03 -2.81 -21.81
CA GLU A 300 -21.97 -1.47 -22.41
C GLU A 300 -20.79 -0.66 -21.85
N ILE A 301 -20.60 -0.69 -20.53
CA ILE A 301 -19.54 0.07 -19.86
C ILE A 301 -18.17 -0.55 -20.11
N ALA A 302 -18.07 -1.87 -19.96
CA ALA A 302 -16.78 -2.56 -19.93
C ALA A 302 -16.43 -3.31 -21.22
N GLY A 303 -17.36 -3.37 -22.17
CA GLY A 303 -17.22 -4.14 -23.40
C GLY A 303 -17.67 -5.59 -23.23
N HIS A 304 -18.44 -6.08 -24.21
CA HIS A 304 -18.92 -7.46 -24.24
C HIS A 304 -17.79 -8.48 -24.18
N GLN A 305 -16.66 -8.20 -24.85
CA GLN A 305 -15.50 -9.09 -24.90
C GLN A 305 -14.81 -9.22 -23.54
N ALA A 306 -14.67 -8.13 -22.79
CA ALA A 306 -14.07 -8.16 -21.45
C ALA A 306 -14.94 -8.96 -20.46
N VAL A 307 -16.26 -8.73 -20.49
CA VAL A 307 -17.21 -9.48 -19.66
C VAL A 307 -17.19 -10.98 -20.02
N ALA A 308 -17.19 -11.32 -21.31
CA ALA A 308 -17.14 -12.69 -21.79
C ALA A 308 -15.81 -13.39 -21.43
N ALA A 309 -14.67 -12.73 -21.65
CA ALA A 309 -13.36 -13.29 -21.33
C ALA A 309 -13.21 -13.60 -19.83
N ILE A 310 -13.73 -12.72 -18.96
CA ILE A 310 -13.76 -12.97 -17.52
C ILE A 310 -14.68 -14.15 -17.21
N VAL A 311 -15.89 -14.19 -17.75
CA VAL A 311 -16.82 -15.32 -17.52
C VAL A 311 -16.22 -16.65 -17.99
N ASP A 312 -15.57 -16.68 -19.15
CA ASP A 312 -14.91 -17.86 -19.72
C ASP A 312 -13.71 -18.33 -18.89
N LEU A 313 -12.94 -17.39 -18.31
CA LEU A 313 -11.87 -17.70 -17.37
C LEU A 313 -12.37 -18.49 -16.16
N PHE A 314 -13.60 -18.22 -15.71
CA PHE A 314 -14.23 -18.95 -14.61
C PHE A 314 -14.93 -20.24 -15.06
N ALA A 315 -15.40 -20.32 -16.30
CA ALA A 315 -16.02 -21.52 -16.87
C ALA A 315 -14.99 -22.62 -17.24
N LYS A 316 -13.79 -22.26 -17.69
CA LYS A 316 -12.75 -23.24 -18.08
C LYS A 316 -12.08 -23.94 -16.88
N LYS A 317 -12.21 -23.40 -15.66
CA LYS A 317 -11.68 -24.01 -14.43
C LYS A 317 -12.53 -25.17 -13.87
N THR A 318 -13.65 -25.52 -14.50
CA THR A 318 -14.52 -26.64 -14.08
C THR A 318 -14.30 -27.94 -14.86
N VAL A 319 -13.37 -27.99 -15.82
CA VAL A 319 -13.01 -29.23 -16.52
C VAL A 319 -11.66 -29.71 -15.97
N PRO A 320 -11.60 -30.81 -15.20
CA PRO A 320 -10.32 -31.44 -14.91
C PRO A 320 -9.70 -31.87 -16.25
N ALA A 321 -8.48 -31.44 -16.51
CA ALA A 321 -7.71 -31.95 -17.64
C ALA A 321 -7.46 -33.44 -17.39
N THR A 322 -8.25 -34.30 -18.04
CA THR A 322 -7.87 -35.69 -18.29
C THR A 322 -6.82 -35.68 -19.39
N CYS A 323 -5.57 -35.85 -19.00
CA CYS A 323 -4.51 -36.60 -19.70
C CYS A 323 -3.49 -36.99 -18.62
#